data_AF-A0A3M0WWK0-F1
#
_entry.id   AF-A0A3M0WWK0-F1
#
_cell.length_a   1.000
_cell.length_b   1.000
_cell.length_c   1.000
_cell.angle_alpha   90.00
_cell.angle_beta   90.00
_cell.angle_gamma   90.00
#
_symmetry.space_group_name_H-M   'P 1'
#
loop_
_entity.id
_entity.type
_entity.pdbx_description
1 polymer ?
#
loop_
_entity_poly.entity_id
_entity_poly.type
_entity_poly.pdbx_seq_one_letter_code
_entity_poly.pdbx_strand_id
1 'polypeptide(L)'
;VQALAEKSYFSNPIRRTSGFDSGRLQMLLAIINKRAGIKTAGYDIYINIVGGIKIKENAADLAICLAIISSITNKLPPKKSLIFGELGLDGGVRPAPFGEKRIKEGNRLGFKNIIAPGTVETLAEAVKLLE
;
A
#
# COMPACT_ATOMS: atom_id res chain seq x y z
N VAL A 1 1.71 0.27 -8.36
CA VAL A 1 2.67 -0.20 -7.34
C VAL A 1 2.70 -1.72 -7.39
N GLN A 2 3.87 -2.34 -7.34
CA GLN A 2 4.01 -3.79 -7.17
C GLN A 2 4.71 -4.08 -5.85
N ALA A 3 4.28 -5.14 -5.19
CA ALA A 3 4.98 -5.71 -4.04
C ALA A 3 5.14 -7.22 -4.25
N LEU A 4 6.28 -7.74 -3.82
CA LEU A 4 6.54 -9.17 -3.70
C LEU A 4 7.02 -9.43 -2.28
N ALA A 5 6.30 -10.28 -1.57
CA ALA A 5 6.65 -10.75 -0.25
C ALA A 5 6.83 -12.27 -0.28
N GLU A 6 7.97 -12.75 0.22
CA GLU A 6 8.31 -14.17 0.32
C GLU A 6 8.85 -14.46 1.73
N LYS A 7 8.67 -15.68 2.25
CA LYS A 7 9.22 -16.02 3.56
C LYS A 7 10.75 -15.89 3.52
N SER A 8 11.31 -15.17 4.48
CA SER A 8 12.75 -14.98 4.58
C SER A 8 13.42 -16.21 5.16
N TYR A 9 14.58 -16.56 4.60
CA TYR A 9 15.49 -17.56 5.16
C TYR A 9 16.64 -16.91 5.94
N PHE A 10 16.70 -15.57 5.98
CA PHE A 10 17.73 -14.81 6.67
C PHE A 10 17.28 -14.40 8.08
N SER A 11 18.24 -14.20 8.97
CA SER A 11 17.98 -13.62 10.29
C SER A 11 17.47 -12.17 10.21
N ASN A 12 17.91 -11.43 9.18
CA ASN A 12 17.40 -10.11 8.85
C ASN A 12 16.78 -10.14 7.43
N PRO A 13 15.45 -10.01 7.30
CA PRO A 13 14.80 -10.05 6.00
C PRO A 13 15.21 -8.91 5.07
N ILE A 14 15.24 -9.22 3.78
CA ILE A 14 15.54 -8.29 2.70
C ILE A 14 14.38 -7.32 2.54
N ARG A 15 14.68 -6.02 2.53
CA ARG A 15 13.69 -4.96 2.28
C ARG A 15 14.24 -4.05 1.19
N ARG A 16 13.79 -4.24 -0.05
CA ARG A 16 14.29 -3.49 -1.22
C ARG A 16 13.17 -2.69 -1.88
N THR A 17 13.51 -1.49 -2.33
CA THR A 17 12.60 -0.62 -3.06
C THR A 17 13.23 -0.18 -4.37
N SER A 18 12.40 -0.05 -5.40
CA SER A 18 12.71 0.63 -6.66
C SER A 18 11.65 1.68 -6.91
N GLY A 19 12.06 2.96 -6.99
CA GLY A 19 11.14 4.10 -7.18
C GLY A 19 10.37 4.55 -5.93
N PHE A 20 10.70 4.02 -4.75
CA PHE A 20 10.09 4.40 -3.48
C PHE A 20 11.13 4.52 -2.36
N ASP A 21 10.86 5.36 -1.35
CA ASP A 21 11.78 5.57 -0.23
C ASP A 21 11.85 4.36 0.71
N SER A 22 13.08 3.99 1.08
CA SER A 22 13.33 2.81 1.93
C SER A 22 12.96 3.06 3.38
N GLY A 23 13.19 4.26 3.92
CA GLY A 23 12.82 4.61 5.30
C GLY A 23 11.31 4.61 5.50
N ARG A 24 10.59 5.16 4.52
CA ARG A 24 9.13 5.15 4.48
C ARG A 24 8.57 3.73 4.36
N LEU A 25 9.19 2.85 3.58
CA LEU A 25 8.83 1.43 3.61
C LEU A 25 8.93 0.85 5.03
N GLN A 26 10.04 1.09 5.77
CA GLN A 26 10.18 0.58 7.14
C GLN A 26 9.03 1.02 8.06
N MET A 27 8.66 2.30 7.98
CA MET A 27 7.53 2.85 8.73
C MET A 27 6.22 2.16 8.36
N LEU A 28 5.94 2.01 7.07
CA LEU A 28 4.72 1.35 6.59
C LEU A 28 4.65 -0.12 7.03
N LEU A 29 5.77 -0.85 7.03
CA LEU A 29 5.83 -2.22 7.55
C LEU A 29 5.49 -2.32 9.04
N ALA A 30 5.90 -1.33 9.83
CA ALA A 30 5.54 -1.25 11.25
C ALA A 30 4.04 -0.98 11.44
N ILE A 31 3.45 -0.10 10.61
CA ILE A 31 2.00 0.18 10.61
C ILE A 31 1.21 -1.08 10.24
N ILE A 32 1.59 -1.79 9.18
CA ILE A 32 0.94 -3.06 8.78
C ILE A 32 0.94 -4.05 9.94
N ASN A 33 2.10 -4.25 10.57
CA ASN A 33 2.24 -5.18 11.68
C ASN A 33 1.34 -4.80 12.87
N LYS A 34 1.42 -3.53 13.31
CA LYS A 34 0.74 -3.08 14.52
C LYS A 34 -0.76 -2.84 14.33
N ARG A 35 -1.18 -2.36 13.16
CA ARG A 35 -2.54 -1.86 12.91
C ARG A 35 -3.39 -2.80 12.08
N ALA A 36 -2.80 -3.58 11.19
CA ALA A 36 -3.51 -4.61 10.42
C ALA A 36 -3.30 -6.03 10.97
N GLY A 37 -2.41 -6.22 11.96
CA GLY A 37 -2.15 -7.53 12.57
C GLY A 37 -1.38 -8.50 11.67
N ILE A 38 -0.83 -8.03 10.55
CA ILE A 38 -0.14 -8.86 9.55
C ILE A 38 1.36 -8.84 9.83
N LYS A 39 1.91 -10.01 10.17
CA LYS A 39 3.33 -10.14 10.53
C LYS A 39 4.22 -9.97 9.29
N THR A 40 4.90 -8.83 9.22
CA THR A 40 5.87 -8.49 8.14
C THR A 40 7.31 -8.90 8.46
N ALA A 41 7.62 -9.18 9.74
CA ALA A 41 8.99 -9.39 10.20
C ALA A 41 9.65 -10.69 9.70
N GLY A 42 8.88 -11.64 9.17
CA GLY A 42 9.39 -12.90 8.63
C GLY A 42 9.45 -12.94 7.10
N TYR A 43 9.25 -11.80 6.42
CA TYR A 43 9.17 -11.74 4.97
C TYR A 43 10.28 -10.88 4.37
N ASP A 44 10.90 -11.39 3.31
CA ASP A 44 11.63 -10.58 2.35
C ASP A 44 10.59 -9.79 1.53
N ILE A 45 10.75 -8.48 1.43
CA ILE A 45 9.78 -7.58 0.79
C ILE A 45 10.47 -6.72 -0.26
N TYR A 46 9.96 -6.79 -1.47
CA TYR A 46 10.42 -6.03 -2.63
C TYR A 46 9.29 -5.14 -3.12
N ILE A 47 9.56 -3.84 -3.25
CA ILE A 47 8.64 -2.86 -3.81
C ILE A 47 9.18 -2.37 -5.15
N ASN A 48 8.32 -2.35 -6.15
CA ASN A 48 8.63 -1.79 -7.46
C ASN A 48 7.57 -0.80 -7.91
N ILE A 49 8.00 0.42 -8.24
CA ILE A 49 7.17 1.40 -8.94
C ILE A 49 7.40 1.23 -10.44
N VAL A 50 6.40 0.67 -11.12
CA VAL A 50 6.44 0.38 -12.56
C VAL A 50 6.58 1.67 -13.37
N GLY A 51 7.31 1.59 -14.49
CA GLY A 51 7.46 2.70 -15.45
C GLY A 51 8.61 3.65 -15.15
N GLY A 52 9.55 3.28 -14.28
CA GLY A 52 10.70 4.12 -13.92
C GLY A 52 10.33 5.35 -13.08
N ILE A 53 9.10 5.41 -12.58
CA ILE A 53 8.57 6.53 -11.81
C ILE A 53 9.15 6.50 -10.38
N LYS A 54 9.45 7.69 -9.85
CA LYS A 54 9.81 7.85 -8.43
C LYS A 54 8.67 8.54 -7.69
N ILE A 55 8.11 7.86 -6.70
CA ILE A 55 7.04 8.41 -5.86
C ILE A 55 7.67 8.99 -4.60
N LYS A 56 7.46 10.29 -4.38
CA LYS A 56 7.92 11.03 -3.18
C LYS A 56 6.78 11.44 -2.25
N GLU A 57 5.54 11.37 -2.72
CA GLU A 57 4.37 11.87 -1.99
C GLU A 57 3.72 10.81 -1.09
N ASN A 58 3.05 11.25 -0.02
CA ASN A 58 2.37 10.38 0.95
C ASN A 58 1.12 9.70 0.41
N ALA A 59 0.55 10.19 -0.70
CA ALA A 59 -0.66 9.62 -1.32
C ALA A 59 -0.53 8.14 -1.71
N ALA A 60 0.68 7.60 -1.84
CA ALA A 60 0.89 6.19 -2.19
C ALA A 60 0.94 5.23 -0.99
N ASP A 61 0.88 5.71 0.26
CA ASP A 61 1.06 4.86 1.45
C ASP A 61 0.06 3.71 1.48
N LEU A 62 -1.23 4.01 1.35
CA LEU A 62 -2.29 3.00 1.35
C LEU A 62 -2.09 1.96 0.23
N ALA A 63 -1.70 2.40 -0.96
CA ALA A 63 -1.44 1.52 -2.10
C ALA A 63 -0.23 0.60 -1.86
N ILE A 64 0.83 1.10 -1.23
CA ILE A 64 2.01 0.32 -0.87
C ILE A 64 1.63 -0.74 0.18
N CYS A 65 0.91 -0.33 1.23
CA CYS A 65 0.48 -1.25 2.28
C CYS A 65 -0.42 -2.36 1.75
N LEU A 66 -1.45 -2.02 0.95
CA LEU A 66 -2.34 -3.03 0.38
C LEU A 66 -1.64 -3.95 -0.62
N ALA A 67 -0.65 -3.45 -1.39
CA ALA A 67 0.15 -4.30 -2.26
C ALA A 67 0.96 -5.33 -1.47
N ILE A 68 1.63 -4.92 -0.38
CA ILE A 68 2.40 -5.81 0.50
C ILE A 68 1.48 -6.85 1.15
N ILE A 69 0.37 -6.39 1.72
CA ILE A 69 -0.60 -7.25 2.39
C ILE A 69 -1.20 -8.25 1.40
N SER A 70 -1.55 -7.80 0.20
CA SER A 70 -2.05 -8.65 -0.88
C SER A 70 -1.03 -9.76 -1.21
N SER A 71 0.26 -9.41 -1.34
CA SER A 71 1.30 -10.41 -1.60
C SER A 71 1.49 -11.41 -0.46
N ILE A 72 1.37 -10.99 0.80
CA ILE A 72 1.52 -11.90 1.97
C ILE A 72 0.30 -12.81 2.13
N THR A 73 -0.90 -12.26 1.94
CA THR A 73 -2.17 -12.97 2.21
C THR A 73 -2.70 -13.72 1.00
N ASN A 74 -2.11 -13.49 -0.18
CA ASN A 74 -2.59 -13.98 -1.46
C ASN A 74 -4.05 -13.59 -1.76
N LYS A 75 -4.45 -12.39 -1.32
CA LYS A 75 -5.78 -11.81 -1.54
C LYS A 75 -5.69 -10.53 -2.35
N LEU A 76 -6.52 -10.39 -3.36
CA LEU A 76 -6.44 -9.29 -4.33
C LEU A 76 -7.46 -8.19 -3.99
N PRO A 77 -7.13 -6.91 -4.23
CA PRO A 77 -8.16 -5.88 -4.23
C PRO A 77 -9.14 -6.11 -5.38
N PRO A 78 -10.35 -5.53 -5.31
CA PRO A 78 -11.31 -5.62 -6.39
C PRO A 78 -10.70 -5.20 -7.72
N LYS A 79 -11.05 -5.88 -8.81
CA LYS A 79 -10.50 -5.55 -10.13
C LYS A 79 -10.78 -4.08 -10.47
N LYS A 80 -9.84 -3.44 -11.16
CA LYS A 80 -9.92 -2.03 -11.54
C LYS A 80 -10.10 -1.09 -10.34
N SER A 81 -9.33 -1.32 -9.27
CA SER A 81 -9.25 -0.41 -8.10
C SER A 81 -8.21 0.68 -8.29
N LEU A 82 -8.60 1.93 -8.01
CA LEU A 82 -7.68 3.05 -7.77
C LEU A 82 -7.51 3.21 -6.26
N ILE A 83 -6.26 3.15 -5.80
CA ILE A 83 -5.92 3.18 -4.37
C ILE A 83 -4.96 4.34 -4.11
N PHE A 84 -5.30 5.22 -3.17
CA PHE A 84 -4.42 6.30 -2.70
C PHE A 84 -4.83 6.76 -1.30
N GLY A 85 -3.92 7.37 -0.55
CA GLY A 85 -4.16 7.90 0.79
C GLY A 85 -2.86 7.90 1.59
N GLU A 86 -2.68 8.93 2.42
CA GLU A 86 -1.60 8.96 3.40
C GLU A 86 -1.96 8.04 4.58
N LEU A 87 -0.97 7.38 5.17
CA LEU A 87 -1.19 6.60 6.40
C LEU A 87 -0.55 7.26 7.61
N GLY A 88 -1.38 7.50 8.63
CA GLY A 88 -0.90 7.85 9.97
C GLY A 88 -0.32 6.63 10.70
N LEU A 89 0.55 6.89 11.69
CA LEU A 89 1.11 5.84 12.57
C LEU A 89 0.04 5.14 13.43
N ASP A 90 -1.11 5.76 13.59
CA ASP A 90 -2.33 5.21 14.19
C ASP A 90 -3.03 4.19 13.27
N GLY A 91 -2.67 4.14 11.99
CA GLY A 91 -3.32 3.32 10.97
C GLY A 91 -4.49 4.03 10.27
N GLY A 92 -4.73 5.30 10.58
CA GLY A 92 -5.75 6.11 9.93
C GLY A 92 -5.36 6.49 8.50
N VAL A 93 -6.33 6.49 7.60
CA VAL A 93 -6.19 6.88 6.19
C VAL A 93 -6.53 8.36 6.06
N ARG A 94 -5.57 9.16 5.61
CA ARG A 94 -5.66 10.64 5.61
C ARG A 94 -5.72 11.22 4.20
N PRO A 95 -6.42 12.35 4.01
CA PRO A 95 -6.44 13.09 2.75
C PRO A 95 -5.03 13.35 2.22
N ALA A 96 -4.85 13.17 0.91
CA ALA A 96 -3.61 13.47 0.22
C ALA A 96 -3.84 14.54 -0.88
N PRO A 97 -2.80 15.27 -1.30
CA PRO A 97 -2.94 16.29 -2.32
C PRO A 97 -3.61 15.78 -3.61
N PHE A 98 -4.49 16.62 -4.16
CA PHE A 98 -5.17 16.40 -5.44
C PHE A 98 -6.09 15.17 -5.50
N GLY A 99 -6.68 14.76 -4.37
CA GLY A 99 -7.59 13.59 -4.30
C GLY A 99 -8.70 13.60 -5.37
N GLU A 100 -9.42 14.71 -5.52
CA GLU A 100 -10.47 14.83 -6.54
C GLU A 100 -9.94 14.65 -7.97
N LYS A 101 -8.77 15.21 -8.28
CA LYS A 101 -8.15 15.07 -9.60
C LYS A 101 -7.79 13.61 -9.88
N ARG A 102 -7.29 12.87 -8.88
CA ARG A 102 -7.00 11.43 -8.99
C ARG A 102 -8.26 10.64 -9.26
N ILE A 103 -9.36 10.94 -8.55
CA ILE A 103 -10.64 10.24 -8.75
C ILE A 103 -11.17 10.51 -10.16
N LYS A 104 -11.19 11.78 -10.61
CA LYS A 104 -11.62 12.13 -11.98
C LYS A 104 -10.79 11.42 -13.04
N GLU A 105 -9.48 11.39 -12.88
CA GLU A 105 -8.57 10.71 -13.81
C GLU A 105 -8.73 9.18 -13.78
N GLY A 106 -8.90 8.61 -12.58
CA GLY A 106 -9.19 7.18 -12.40
C GLY A 106 -10.48 6.77 -13.12
N ASN A 107 -11.55 7.54 -12.94
CA ASN A 107 -12.81 7.31 -13.63
C ASN A 107 -12.64 7.41 -15.15
N ARG A 108 -11.89 8.41 -15.64
CA ARG A 108 -11.57 8.57 -17.07
C ARG A 108 -10.82 7.36 -17.64
N LEU A 109 -9.91 6.77 -16.86
CA LEU A 109 -9.15 5.56 -17.21
C LEU A 109 -9.93 4.25 -16.98
N GLY A 110 -11.19 4.33 -16.51
CA GLY A 110 -12.07 3.18 -16.35
C GLY A 110 -11.86 2.37 -15.05
N PHE A 111 -11.23 2.96 -14.03
CA PHE A 111 -11.25 2.42 -12.69
C PHE A 111 -12.68 2.46 -12.13
N LYS A 112 -13.09 1.39 -11.44
CA LYS A 112 -14.47 1.21 -10.95
C LYS A 112 -14.58 1.26 -9.43
N ASN A 113 -13.50 0.94 -8.74
CA ASN A 113 -13.44 0.89 -7.29
C ASN A 113 -12.43 1.94 -6.81
N ILE A 114 -12.83 2.77 -5.85
CA ILE A 114 -11.95 3.78 -5.25
C ILE A 114 -11.72 3.36 -3.79
N ILE A 115 -10.45 3.18 -3.42
CA ILE A 115 -10.05 2.92 -2.03
C ILE A 115 -9.14 4.07 -1.61
N ALA A 116 -9.74 5.05 -0.95
CA ALA A 116 -9.11 6.31 -0.59
C ALA A 116 -9.72 6.95 0.68
N PRO A 117 -9.15 8.05 1.20
CA PRO A 117 -9.74 8.80 2.32
C PRO A 117 -11.21 9.13 2.06
N GLY A 118 -12.07 8.90 3.04
CA GLY A 118 -13.53 9.06 2.94
C GLY A 118 -14.27 7.86 2.33
N THR A 119 -13.58 6.88 1.76
CA THR A 119 -14.15 5.55 1.42
C THR A 119 -13.73 4.47 2.41
N VAL A 120 -12.56 4.65 3.03
CA VAL A 120 -12.03 3.86 4.16
C VAL A 120 -11.38 4.83 5.14
N GLU A 121 -11.57 4.60 6.43
CA GLU A 121 -11.01 5.46 7.49
C GLU A 121 -9.71 4.87 8.07
N THR A 122 -9.53 3.55 7.98
CA THR A 122 -8.34 2.87 8.52
C THR A 122 -7.76 1.84 7.56
N LEU A 123 -6.47 1.54 7.74
CA LEU A 123 -5.80 0.44 7.04
C LEU A 123 -6.52 -0.89 7.29
N ALA A 124 -6.97 -1.15 8.52
CA ALA A 124 -7.65 -2.39 8.89
C ALA A 124 -8.98 -2.58 8.13
N GLU A 125 -9.74 -1.50 7.89
CA GLU A 125 -10.92 -1.53 7.02
C GLU A 125 -10.54 -1.82 5.58
N ALA A 126 -9.52 -1.14 5.05
CA ALA A 126 -9.08 -1.33 3.68
C ALA A 126 -8.62 -2.78 3.39
N VAL A 127 -8.02 -3.46 4.38
CA VAL A 127 -7.64 -4.89 4.25
C VAL A 127 -8.86 -5.80 4.07
N LYS A 128 -10.02 -5.47 4.65
CA LYS A 128 -11.24 -6.27 4.51
C LYS A 128 -11.79 -6.27 3.09
N LEU A 129 -11.36 -5.33 2.24
CA LEU A 129 -11.73 -5.25 0.83
C LEU A 129 -10.92 -6.21 -0.05
N LEU A 130 -9.89 -6.87 0.49
CA LEU A 130 -9.09 -7.86 -0.25
C LEU A 130 -9.78 -9.23 -0.20
N GLU A 131 -9.95 -9.86 -1.37
CA GLU A 131 -10.61 -11.15 -1.56
C GLU A 131 -9.62 -12.26 -1.95
#